data_AF-A0A3A2IYP1-F1
#
_entry.id   AF-A0A3A2IYP1-F1
#
_cell.length_a   1.000
_cell.length_b   1.000
_cell.length_c   1.000
_cell.angle_alpha   90.00
_cell.angle_beta   90.00
_cell.angle_gamma   90.00
#
_symmetry.space_group_name_H-M   'P 1'
#
loop_
_entity.id
_entity.type
_entity.pdbx_description
1 polymer ?
#
loop_
_entity_poly.entity_id
_entity_poly.type
_entity_poly.pdbx_seq_one_letter_code
_entity_poly.pdbx_strand_id
1 'polypeptide(L)'
;LNYHDIVSADGPFNSTDVSIVHFEEHLAWLKKQGYHLVSIQNVLDASTGKAPLPDKAVVLTFDDGYLSFYTRVFPLLKKHHYPATLALVGAWMDGDPSSYDAGKELLNWGQVRDMVHSGLVDIASHSYDLHKGVLANPQGNTQAAAVTRIYDDPMLVYETDEEYQNRIHKALLKSSDFILQHVGIRPKAMVWPYGEYNQIAVQAAREAGMPVTMGLVDGINTFADISALKRLIIAQDPDVNEFAVIVSKMRAQRPLRVAHLDMDYLYDKDPEQTEHNLDLIIQRIKDMRINAVYLQAYADPDGDGNADALYFPNRHLPVRQDLFNRVAWQLKNVARVKVYAWLPIMAYQGDIPEDWYVQEWRDGKAQASSHIYKRLSPANPEARQFVADIYEDLAKHCNFDGILFHDDGILSDFEDVSPLALTYTKEVGGLPVDFNKLHATSTTRMAWAQQKTELINQFTDQLADRVRIYRPGIKTARNIYALPLLKPYSEEWYAQSFKSFLAHYDYVAIEAMPFMEEAKNPTQWLTQLVKTVAQQPEGLKKTVFELQAMNWKTQEKIPMKVFISQLELLKKLNVQHIGYYPDNVFTDQPRLSDLQKHFSLPFMP
;
A
#
# COMPACT_ATOMS: atom_id res chain seq x y z
N LEU A 1 -2.64 -18.64 10.54
CA LEU A 1 -1.25 -18.94 10.12
C LEU A 1 -1.34 -19.66 8.80
N ASN A 2 -0.58 -19.19 7.81
CA ASN A 2 -0.58 -19.75 6.46
C ASN A 2 0.69 -20.56 6.23
N TYR A 3 0.50 -21.81 5.82
CA TYR A 3 1.52 -22.75 5.38
C TYR A 3 1.20 -23.17 3.94
N HIS A 4 2.21 -23.64 3.22
CA HIS A 4 2.03 -24.24 1.89
C HIS A 4 2.41 -25.71 1.97
N ASP A 5 3.66 -26.04 1.63
CA ASP A 5 4.15 -27.40 1.59
C ASP A 5 4.95 -27.76 2.84
N ILE A 6 4.77 -28.99 3.33
CA ILE A 6 5.51 -29.52 4.48
C ILE A 6 6.41 -30.66 4.00
N VAL A 7 7.71 -30.43 4.01
CA VAL A 7 8.69 -31.32 3.35
C VAL A 7 9.61 -32.00 4.37
N SER A 8 10.41 -32.97 3.90
CA SER A 8 11.53 -33.50 4.68
C SER A 8 12.67 -32.47 4.76
N ALA A 9 13.45 -32.49 5.83
CA ALA A 9 14.58 -31.57 6.02
C ALA A 9 15.70 -31.71 4.95
N ASP A 10 15.78 -32.86 4.27
CA ASP A 10 16.91 -33.21 3.39
C ASP A 10 16.63 -33.01 1.87
N GLY A 11 15.71 -32.11 1.49
CA GLY A 11 15.29 -31.90 0.08
C GLY A 11 15.52 -30.48 -0.45
N PRO A 12 15.35 -30.25 -1.78
CA PRO A 12 15.33 -28.89 -2.32
C PRO A 12 14.18 -28.10 -1.67
N PHE A 13 14.50 -26.94 -1.10
CA PHE A 13 13.57 -26.09 -0.37
C PHE A 13 13.09 -24.94 -1.26
N ASN A 14 11.79 -24.86 -1.53
CA ASN A 14 11.19 -23.63 -2.03
C ASN A 14 10.99 -22.65 -0.87
N SER A 15 10.90 -21.36 -1.20
CA SER A 15 10.80 -20.30 -0.19
C SER A 15 9.57 -20.40 0.72
N THR A 16 8.52 -21.10 0.31
CA THR A 16 7.27 -21.29 1.07
C THR A 16 7.17 -22.66 1.74
N ASP A 17 8.20 -23.48 1.61
CA ASP A 17 8.24 -24.79 2.25
C ASP A 17 8.61 -24.63 3.73
N VAL A 18 8.14 -25.57 4.55
CA VAL A 18 8.52 -25.72 5.96
C VAL A 18 8.85 -27.19 6.21
N SER A 19 9.90 -27.47 6.98
CA SER A 19 10.26 -28.84 7.30
C SER A 19 9.24 -29.42 8.27
N ILE A 20 9.00 -30.74 8.19
CA ILE A 20 8.12 -31.43 9.15
C ILE A 20 8.62 -31.26 10.59
N VAL A 21 9.93 -31.16 10.80
CA VAL A 21 10.54 -30.95 12.11
C VAL A 21 10.15 -29.58 12.67
N HIS A 22 10.39 -28.50 11.93
CA HIS A 22 10.01 -27.16 12.39
C HIS A 22 8.50 -27.01 12.51
N PHE A 23 7.71 -27.60 11.62
CA PHE A 23 6.25 -27.58 11.75
C PHE A 23 5.78 -28.24 13.06
N GLU A 24 6.35 -29.38 13.46
CA GLU A 24 6.05 -29.99 14.76
C GLU A 24 6.46 -29.09 15.94
N GLU A 25 7.61 -28.42 15.84
CA GLU A 25 8.06 -27.44 16.82
C GLU A 25 7.14 -26.22 16.92
N HIS A 26 6.60 -25.74 15.80
CA HIS A 26 5.61 -24.66 15.76
C HIS A 26 4.34 -25.04 16.51
N LEU A 27 3.80 -26.25 16.26
CA LEU A 27 2.62 -26.75 16.97
C LEU A 27 2.88 -26.91 18.46
N ALA A 28 4.05 -27.46 18.83
CA ALA A 28 4.45 -27.60 20.23
C ALA A 28 4.59 -26.23 20.92
N TRP A 29 5.17 -25.25 20.24
CA TRP A 29 5.30 -23.89 20.75
C TRP A 29 3.94 -23.21 20.93
N LEU A 30 3.04 -23.28 19.94
CA LEU A 30 1.68 -22.72 20.03
C LEU A 30 0.95 -23.29 21.25
N LYS A 31 0.99 -24.61 21.42
CA LYS A 31 0.41 -25.28 22.59
C LYS A 31 1.04 -24.80 23.89
N LYS A 32 2.37 -24.73 23.97
CA LYS A 32 3.11 -24.28 25.17
C LYS A 32 2.79 -22.83 25.54
N GLN A 33 2.56 -21.95 24.55
CA GLN A 33 2.20 -20.55 24.75
C GLN A 33 0.71 -20.31 24.98
N GLY A 34 -0.10 -21.37 25.03
CA GLY A 34 -1.53 -21.30 25.29
C GLY A 34 -2.36 -20.79 24.11
N TYR A 35 -1.90 -20.98 22.87
CA TYR A 35 -2.73 -20.75 21.69
C TYR A 35 -3.71 -21.89 21.50
N HIS A 36 -4.92 -21.56 21.04
CA HIS A 36 -6.00 -22.50 20.81
C HIS A 36 -6.29 -22.60 19.32
N LEU A 37 -6.11 -23.79 18.75
CA LEU A 37 -6.42 -24.00 17.33
C LEU A 37 -7.93 -24.14 17.13
N VAL A 38 -8.49 -23.32 16.24
CA VAL A 38 -9.93 -23.23 15.96
C VAL A 38 -10.21 -23.38 14.47
N SER A 39 -11.40 -23.86 14.13
CA SER A 39 -11.84 -24.02 12.74
C SER A 39 -12.36 -22.71 12.15
N ILE A 40 -12.51 -22.66 10.82
CA ILE A 40 -13.14 -21.51 10.18
C ILE A 40 -14.62 -21.40 10.56
N GLN A 41 -15.26 -22.53 10.85
CA GLN A 41 -16.62 -22.55 11.38
C GLN A 41 -16.71 -21.88 12.75
N ASN A 42 -15.72 -22.06 13.64
CA ASN A 42 -15.68 -21.33 14.90
C ASN A 42 -15.58 -19.81 14.70
N VAL A 43 -14.81 -19.36 13.70
CA VAL A 43 -14.71 -17.93 13.35
C VAL A 43 -16.07 -17.39 12.88
N LEU A 44 -16.78 -18.14 12.02
CA LEU A 44 -18.12 -17.80 11.54
C LEU A 44 -19.17 -17.76 12.67
N ASP A 45 -19.12 -18.74 13.58
CA ASP A 45 -20.06 -18.79 14.70
C ASP A 45 -19.80 -17.63 15.67
N ALA A 46 -18.53 -17.26 15.89
CA ALA A 46 -18.17 -16.11 16.70
C ALA A 46 -18.56 -14.77 16.06
N SER A 47 -18.36 -14.61 14.76
CA SER A 47 -18.75 -13.38 14.07
C SER A 47 -20.27 -13.16 14.03
N THR A 48 -21.06 -14.23 14.19
CA THR A 48 -22.52 -14.18 14.26
C THR A 48 -23.07 -14.23 15.69
N GLY A 49 -22.20 -14.19 16.71
CA GLY A 49 -22.59 -14.20 18.12
C GLY A 49 -23.12 -15.54 18.63
N LYS A 50 -22.96 -16.64 17.88
CA LYS A 50 -23.41 -17.97 18.29
C LYS A 50 -22.52 -18.58 19.37
N ALA A 51 -21.21 -18.40 19.28
CA ALA A 51 -20.26 -18.89 20.28
C ALA A 51 -18.96 -18.05 20.24
N PRO A 52 -18.40 -17.63 21.39
CA PRO A 52 -17.14 -16.88 21.40
C PRO A 52 -15.95 -17.77 21.02
N LEU A 53 -14.89 -17.16 20.50
CA LEU A 53 -13.58 -17.82 20.38
C LEU A 53 -12.87 -17.86 21.74
N PRO A 54 -12.04 -18.88 22.01
CA PRO A 54 -11.12 -18.84 23.15
C PRO A 54 -10.08 -17.72 22.98
N ASP A 55 -9.51 -17.27 24.09
CA ASP A 55 -8.33 -16.40 24.05
C ASP A 55 -7.21 -17.04 23.22
N LYS A 56 -6.39 -16.22 22.56
CA LYS A 56 -5.30 -16.69 21.69
C LYS A 56 -5.74 -17.73 20.64
N ALA A 57 -6.94 -17.57 20.09
CA ALA A 57 -7.42 -18.39 18.98
C ALA A 57 -6.54 -18.23 17.73
N VAL A 58 -6.24 -19.34 17.06
CA VAL A 58 -5.45 -19.41 15.83
C VAL A 58 -6.11 -20.36 14.85
N VAL A 59 -6.29 -19.91 13.60
CA VAL A 59 -6.68 -20.76 12.48
C VAL A 59 -5.42 -21.22 11.75
N LEU A 60 -5.27 -22.53 11.54
CA LEU A 60 -4.24 -23.09 10.66
C LEU A 60 -4.81 -23.22 9.25
N THR A 61 -4.13 -22.63 8.27
CA THR A 61 -4.50 -22.72 6.86
C THR A 61 -3.35 -23.26 6.04
N PHE A 62 -3.66 -24.17 5.12
CA PHE A 62 -2.73 -24.75 4.17
C PHE A 62 -3.25 -24.48 2.77
N ASP A 63 -2.41 -23.91 1.92
CA ASP A 63 -2.81 -23.51 0.58
C ASP A 63 -2.43 -24.60 -0.44
N ASP A 64 -2.81 -24.40 -1.70
CA ASP A 64 -2.38 -25.15 -2.89
C ASP A 64 -2.86 -26.60 -3.07
N GLY A 65 -3.13 -27.35 -2.00
CA GLY A 65 -3.61 -28.73 -2.11
C GLY A 65 -2.51 -29.78 -2.34
N TYR A 66 -1.30 -29.55 -1.81
CA TYR A 66 -0.20 -30.51 -1.88
C TYR A 66 -0.47 -31.82 -1.12
N LEU A 67 0.04 -32.93 -1.65
CA LEU A 67 -0.06 -34.27 -1.06
C LEU A 67 0.58 -34.36 0.35
N SER A 68 1.59 -33.52 0.61
CA SER A 68 2.22 -33.42 1.93
C SER A 68 1.23 -33.09 3.05
N PHE A 69 0.17 -32.33 2.75
CA PHE A 69 -0.88 -32.07 3.71
C PHE A 69 -1.54 -33.36 4.19
N TYR A 70 -1.85 -34.30 3.29
CA TYR A 70 -2.45 -35.59 3.67
C TYR A 70 -1.44 -36.55 4.31
N THR A 71 -0.22 -36.60 3.80
CA THR A 71 0.77 -37.61 4.21
C THR A 71 1.54 -37.22 5.47
N ARG A 72 1.69 -35.93 5.76
CA ARG A 72 2.52 -35.40 6.88
C ARG A 72 1.72 -34.57 7.87
N VAL A 73 0.86 -33.66 7.41
CA VAL A 73 0.09 -32.76 8.30
C VAL A 73 -1.11 -33.46 8.93
N PHE A 74 -1.94 -34.12 8.13
CA PHE A 74 -3.19 -34.74 8.58
C PHE A 74 -3.00 -35.80 9.69
N PRO A 75 -1.94 -36.64 9.69
CA PRO A 75 -1.64 -37.52 10.83
C PRO A 75 -1.41 -36.76 12.14
N LEU A 76 -0.74 -35.61 12.10
CA LEU A 76 -0.54 -34.75 13.27
C LEU A 76 -1.85 -34.11 13.74
N LEU A 77 -2.68 -33.63 12.79
CA LEU A 77 -4.01 -33.10 13.11
C LEU A 77 -4.87 -34.15 13.82
N LYS A 78 -4.88 -35.39 13.35
CA LYS A 78 -5.58 -36.51 14.00
C LYS A 78 -5.04 -36.81 15.39
N LYS A 79 -3.72 -36.89 15.55
CA LYS A 79 -3.05 -37.16 16.83
C LYS A 79 -3.40 -36.12 17.89
N HIS A 80 -3.57 -34.86 17.49
CA HIS A 80 -3.80 -33.74 18.40
C HIS A 80 -5.24 -33.23 18.43
N HIS A 81 -6.14 -33.78 17.60
CA HIS A 81 -7.49 -33.28 17.36
C HIS A 81 -7.53 -31.79 17.00
N TYR A 82 -6.59 -31.38 16.14
CA TYR A 82 -6.47 -29.99 15.72
C TYR A 82 -7.26 -29.72 14.44
N PRO A 83 -8.10 -28.66 14.41
CA PRO A 83 -8.76 -28.23 13.19
C PRO A 83 -7.78 -27.53 12.26
N ALA A 84 -8.00 -27.65 10.95
CA ALA A 84 -7.28 -26.91 9.92
C ALA A 84 -8.20 -26.59 8.73
N THR A 85 -7.77 -25.64 7.91
CA THR A 85 -8.40 -25.32 6.63
C THR A 85 -7.43 -25.61 5.50
N LEU A 86 -7.89 -26.33 4.48
CA LEU A 86 -7.13 -26.62 3.27
C LEU A 86 -7.77 -25.89 2.09
N ALA A 87 -7.03 -25.01 1.43
CA ALA A 87 -7.49 -24.27 0.25
C ALA A 87 -7.03 -24.98 -1.03
N LEU A 88 -7.98 -25.33 -1.89
CA LEU A 88 -7.73 -26.09 -3.12
C LEU A 88 -7.81 -25.18 -4.35
N VAL A 89 -6.81 -25.28 -5.23
CA VAL A 89 -6.86 -24.65 -6.56
C VAL A 89 -7.65 -25.57 -7.49
N GLY A 90 -8.78 -25.09 -8.01
CA GLY A 90 -9.71 -25.94 -8.79
C GLY A 90 -9.06 -26.56 -10.02
N ALA A 91 -8.37 -25.76 -10.85
CA ALA A 91 -7.71 -26.23 -12.07
C ALA A 91 -6.61 -27.27 -11.79
N TRP A 92 -5.89 -27.14 -10.68
CA TRP A 92 -4.85 -28.10 -10.28
C TRP A 92 -5.46 -29.45 -9.89
N MET A 93 -6.62 -29.41 -9.23
CA MET A 93 -7.39 -30.58 -8.82
C MET A 93 -8.21 -31.21 -9.97
N ASP A 94 -8.24 -30.58 -11.15
CA ASP A 94 -8.93 -31.06 -12.36
C ASP A 94 -8.03 -31.96 -13.23
N GLY A 95 -6.80 -32.21 -12.80
CA GLY A 95 -5.90 -33.21 -13.39
C GLY A 95 -5.11 -32.73 -14.61
N ASP A 96 -5.07 -31.44 -14.90
CA ASP A 96 -4.21 -30.86 -15.94
C ASP A 96 -2.77 -30.69 -15.40
N PRO A 97 -1.78 -31.49 -15.88
CA PRO A 97 -0.40 -31.42 -15.43
C PRO A 97 0.32 -30.11 -15.75
N SER A 98 -0.20 -29.34 -16.70
CA SER A 98 0.39 -28.05 -17.10
C SER A 98 0.01 -26.89 -16.18
N SER A 99 -0.88 -27.13 -15.21
CA SER A 99 -1.49 -26.08 -14.42
C SER A 99 -0.82 -25.78 -13.08
N TYR A 100 -0.03 -26.70 -12.52
CA TYR A 100 0.48 -26.63 -11.13
C TYR A 100 2.01 -26.57 -11.01
N ASP A 101 2.50 -26.25 -9.80
CA ASP A 101 3.93 -26.15 -9.49
C ASP A 101 4.70 -27.43 -9.83
N ALA A 102 5.59 -27.32 -10.81
CA ALA A 102 6.37 -28.45 -11.30
C ALA A 102 7.16 -29.11 -10.16
N GLY A 103 6.96 -30.42 -9.98
CA GLY A 103 7.68 -31.21 -8.98
C GLY A 103 6.96 -31.38 -7.63
N LYS A 104 5.77 -30.79 -7.43
CA LYS A 104 4.96 -31.01 -6.24
C LYS A 104 3.77 -31.91 -6.52
N GLU A 105 3.64 -33.00 -5.75
CA GLU A 105 2.50 -33.91 -5.85
C GLU A 105 1.26 -33.29 -5.21
N LEU A 106 0.11 -33.43 -5.87
CA LEU A 106 -1.18 -32.92 -5.40
C LEU A 106 -2.02 -34.03 -4.78
N LEU A 107 -2.99 -33.61 -3.98
CA LEU A 107 -4.01 -34.49 -3.44
C LEU A 107 -4.90 -35.08 -4.54
N ASN A 108 -5.45 -36.26 -4.28
CA ASN A 108 -6.61 -36.76 -5.02
C ASN A 108 -7.91 -36.57 -4.21
N TRP A 109 -9.05 -36.58 -4.89
CA TRP A 109 -10.35 -36.40 -4.25
C TRP A 109 -10.72 -37.49 -3.23
N GLY A 110 -10.14 -38.69 -3.32
CA GLY A 110 -10.30 -39.72 -2.29
C GLY A 110 -9.69 -39.27 -0.96
N GLN A 111 -8.49 -38.70 -0.99
CA GLN A 111 -7.80 -38.15 0.17
C GLN A 111 -8.52 -36.91 0.71
N VAL A 112 -9.02 -36.02 -0.16
CA VAL A 112 -9.80 -34.85 0.26
C VAL A 112 -11.06 -35.30 1.00
N ARG A 113 -11.81 -36.28 0.47
CA ARG A 113 -13.01 -36.80 1.14
C ARG A 113 -12.70 -37.45 2.48
N ASP A 114 -11.60 -38.20 2.60
CA ASP A 114 -11.14 -38.78 3.88
C ASP A 114 -10.92 -37.68 4.94
N MET A 115 -10.26 -36.59 4.57
CA MET A 115 -10.04 -35.45 5.47
C MET A 115 -11.35 -34.74 5.86
N VAL A 116 -12.27 -34.55 4.92
CA VAL A 116 -13.60 -33.97 5.22
C VAL A 116 -14.39 -34.88 6.17
N HIS A 117 -14.42 -36.20 5.94
CA HIS A 117 -15.13 -37.15 6.79
C HIS A 117 -14.57 -37.25 8.21
N SER A 118 -13.30 -36.88 8.41
CA SER A 118 -12.70 -36.83 9.76
C SER A 118 -13.30 -35.73 10.66
N GLY A 119 -13.92 -34.71 10.07
CA GLY A 119 -14.41 -33.53 10.78
C GLY A 119 -13.33 -32.56 11.26
N LEU A 120 -12.04 -32.80 10.95
CA LEU A 120 -10.92 -31.94 11.35
C LEU A 120 -10.51 -30.91 10.28
N VAL A 121 -10.84 -31.15 9.02
CA VAL A 121 -10.37 -30.32 7.90
C VAL A 121 -11.54 -29.69 7.16
N ASP A 122 -11.59 -28.36 7.17
CA ASP A 122 -12.48 -27.57 6.32
C ASP A 122 -11.84 -27.36 4.94
N ILE A 123 -12.61 -27.50 3.87
CA ILE A 123 -12.15 -27.21 2.51
C ILE A 123 -12.54 -25.77 2.13
N ALA A 124 -11.54 -24.99 1.74
CA ALA A 124 -11.67 -23.65 1.18
C ALA A 124 -11.37 -23.66 -0.33
N SER A 125 -11.89 -22.66 -1.02
CA SER A 125 -11.51 -22.37 -2.41
C SER A 125 -10.20 -21.59 -2.43
N HIS A 126 -9.28 -21.95 -3.32
CA HIS A 126 -8.15 -21.14 -3.74
C HIS A 126 -8.33 -20.60 -5.17
N SER A 127 -9.60 -20.33 -5.52
CA SER A 127 -10.15 -20.09 -6.87
C SER A 127 -10.10 -21.32 -7.77
N TYR A 128 -10.82 -21.26 -8.90
CA TYR A 128 -10.70 -22.30 -9.91
C TYR A 128 -9.45 -22.08 -10.77
N ASP A 129 -9.27 -20.89 -11.38
CA ASP A 129 -8.18 -20.61 -12.31
C ASP A 129 -7.54 -19.22 -12.16
N LEU A 130 -7.62 -18.62 -10.97
CA LEU A 130 -6.99 -17.32 -10.67
C LEU A 130 -5.60 -17.46 -10.01
N HIS A 131 -5.14 -18.67 -9.72
CA HIS A 131 -3.79 -18.93 -9.20
C HIS A 131 -2.73 -18.92 -10.31
N LYS A 132 -2.60 -17.77 -10.99
CA LYS A 132 -1.64 -17.55 -12.07
C LYS A 132 -1.29 -16.08 -12.23
N GLY A 133 -0.13 -15.83 -12.84
CA GLY A 133 0.20 -14.52 -13.40
C GLY A 133 -0.55 -14.29 -14.71
N VAL A 134 -1.08 -13.09 -14.91
CA VAL A 134 -1.64 -12.62 -16.20
C VAL A 134 -0.86 -11.40 -16.68
N LEU A 135 -0.80 -11.22 -17.99
CA LEU A 135 -0.18 -10.04 -18.60
C LEU A 135 -0.91 -8.79 -18.13
N ALA A 136 -0.17 -7.85 -17.55
CA ALA A 136 -0.72 -6.73 -16.79
C ALA A 136 -0.39 -5.36 -17.38
N ASN A 137 0.42 -5.31 -18.43
CA ASN A 137 0.80 -4.12 -19.19
C ASN A 137 1.49 -4.52 -20.51
N PRO A 138 1.65 -3.58 -21.45
CA PRO A 138 2.36 -3.82 -22.72
C PRO A 138 3.82 -4.27 -22.58
N GLN A 139 4.47 -4.01 -21.44
CA GLN A 139 5.89 -4.36 -21.24
C GLN A 139 6.12 -5.80 -20.74
N GLY A 140 5.08 -6.62 -20.62
CA GLY A 140 5.25 -8.03 -20.28
C GLY A 140 5.17 -8.38 -18.80
N ASN A 141 4.76 -7.45 -17.92
CA ASN A 141 4.63 -7.77 -16.50
C ASN A 141 3.53 -8.82 -16.28
N THR A 142 3.82 -9.80 -15.42
CA THR A 142 2.83 -10.77 -14.95
C THR A 142 2.42 -10.50 -13.51
N GLN A 143 1.12 -10.34 -13.26
CA GLN A 143 0.55 -10.03 -11.95
C GLN A 143 -0.59 -10.98 -11.59
N ALA A 144 -0.96 -11.05 -10.31
CA ALA A 144 -2.01 -11.92 -9.80
C ALA A 144 -3.35 -11.72 -10.54
N ALA A 145 -3.87 -12.78 -11.18
CA ALA A 145 -5.07 -12.72 -12.00
C ALA A 145 -6.31 -12.17 -11.27
N ALA A 146 -6.40 -12.37 -9.95
CA ALA A 146 -7.54 -11.97 -9.14
C ALA A 146 -7.70 -10.46 -8.97
N VAL A 147 -6.67 -9.66 -9.26
CA VAL A 147 -6.66 -8.21 -8.96
C VAL A 147 -6.12 -7.35 -10.10
N THR A 148 -5.94 -7.94 -11.27
CA THR A 148 -5.33 -7.32 -12.45
C THR A 148 -6.31 -7.38 -13.62
N ARG A 149 -6.46 -6.25 -14.32
CA ARG A 149 -7.06 -6.20 -15.66
C ARG A 149 -6.05 -6.75 -16.65
N ILE A 150 -6.47 -7.74 -17.43
CA ILE A 150 -5.58 -8.38 -18.40
C ILE A 150 -5.26 -7.38 -19.51
N TYR A 151 -4.00 -7.29 -19.93
CA TYR A 151 -3.63 -6.60 -21.16
C TYR A 151 -3.64 -7.60 -22.32
N ASP A 152 -4.43 -7.32 -23.35
CA ASP A 152 -4.48 -8.07 -24.60
C ASP A 152 -3.46 -7.47 -25.57
N ASP A 153 -2.31 -8.11 -25.69
CA ASP A 153 -1.20 -7.65 -26.55
C ASP A 153 -1.56 -7.63 -28.04
N PRO A 154 -2.22 -8.66 -28.63
CA PRO A 154 -2.71 -8.59 -30.01
C PRO A 154 -3.66 -7.42 -30.29
N MET A 155 -4.55 -7.07 -29.36
CA MET A 155 -5.52 -5.98 -29.52
C MET A 155 -5.03 -4.63 -29.00
N LEU A 156 -3.91 -4.60 -28.28
CA LEU A 156 -3.32 -3.44 -27.62
C LEU A 156 -4.29 -2.73 -26.66
N VAL A 157 -5.15 -3.49 -25.97
CA VAL A 157 -6.16 -2.95 -25.04
C VAL A 157 -6.12 -3.63 -23.68
N TYR A 158 -6.53 -2.90 -22.65
CA TYR A 158 -6.83 -3.49 -21.35
C TYR A 158 -8.24 -4.07 -21.31
N GLU A 159 -8.39 -5.17 -20.58
CA GLU A 159 -9.67 -5.72 -20.16
C GLU A 159 -10.53 -4.63 -19.52
N THR A 160 -11.78 -4.55 -19.97
CA THR A 160 -12.74 -3.59 -19.45
C THR A 160 -13.21 -3.97 -18.04
N ASP A 161 -13.84 -3.02 -17.33
CA ASP A 161 -14.39 -3.28 -15.99
C ASP A 161 -15.43 -4.41 -15.99
N GLU A 162 -16.26 -4.50 -17.03
CA GLU A 162 -17.29 -5.54 -17.16
C GLU A 162 -16.66 -6.92 -17.42
N GLU A 163 -15.67 -7.00 -18.31
CA GLU A 163 -14.96 -8.25 -18.59
C GLU A 163 -14.23 -8.77 -17.36
N TYR A 164 -13.52 -7.89 -16.65
CA TYR A 164 -12.85 -8.20 -15.39
C TYR A 164 -13.84 -8.76 -14.36
N GLN A 165 -14.94 -8.05 -14.10
CA GLN A 165 -15.97 -8.49 -13.14
C GLN A 165 -16.53 -9.86 -13.51
N ASN A 166 -16.86 -10.06 -14.79
CA ASN A 166 -17.39 -11.32 -15.30
C ASN A 166 -16.40 -12.47 -15.15
N ARG A 167 -15.11 -12.24 -15.43
CA ARG A 167 -14.04 -13.25 -15.28
C ARG A 167 -13.90 -13.69 -13.83
N ILE A 168 -13.83 -12.73 -12.89
CA ILE A 168 -13.69 -13.04 -11.47
C ILE A 168 -14.92 -13.80 -10.94
N HIS A 169 -16.13 -13.33 -11.27
CA HIS A 169 -17.37 -13.98 -10.84
C HIS A 169 -17.48 -15.42 -11.36
N LYS A 170 -17.20 -15.66 -12.65
CA LYS A 170 -17.21 -17.02 -13.24
C LYS A 170 -16.21 -17.94 -12.57
N ALA A 171 -14.99 -17.49 -12.32
CA ALA A 171 -13.94 -18.30 -11.70
C ALA A 171 -14.31 -18.74 -10.28
N LEU A 172 -14.92 -17.86 -9.48
CA LEU A 172 -15.29 -18.16 -8.09
C LEU A 172 -16.53 -19.05 -7.98
N LEU A 173 -17.56 -18.82 -8.82
CA LEU A 173 -18.70 -19.73 -8.90
C LEU A 173 -18.28 -21.14 -9.34
N LYS A 174 -17.46 -21.23 -10.38
CA LYS A 174 -16.94 -22.52 -10.87
C LYS A 174 -16.19 -23.26 -9.77
N SER A 175 -15.35 -22.56 -8.98
CA SER A 175 -14.64 -23.16 -7.85
C SER A 175 -15.59 -23.74 -6.79
N SER A 176 -16.60 -22.96 -6.40
CA SER A 176 -17.61 -23.36 -5.40
C SER A 176 -18.40 -24.60 -5.86
N ASP A 177 -18.84 -24.61 -7.12
CA ASP A 177 -19.56 -25.75 -7.71
C ASP A 177 -18.67 -26.98 -7.87
N PHE A 178 -17.42 -26.78 -8.28
CA PHE A 178 -16.46 -27.87 -8.46
C PHE A 178 -16.14 -28.59 -7.15
N ILE A 179 -15.93 -27.85 -6.06
CA ILE A 179 -15.74 -28.43 -4.73
C ILE A 179 -17.02 -29.16 -4.28
N LEU A 180 -18.20 -28.56 -4.45
CA LEU A 180 -19.48 -29.20 -4.11
C LEU A 180 -19.66 -30.55 -4.81
N GLN A 181 -19.35 -30.64 -6.09
CA GLN A 181 -19.48 -31.87 -6.88
C GLN A 181 -18.60 -33.01 -6.35
N HIS A 182 -17.42 -32.71 -5.81
CA HIS A 182 -16.44 -33.73 -5.42
C HIS A 182 -16.50 -34.14 -3.95
N VAL A 183 -16.91 -33.24 -3.05
CA VAL A 183 -16.96 -33.49 -1.61
C VAL A 183 -18.35 -33.34 -0.98
N GLY A 184 -19.36 -32.92 -1.75
CA GLY A 184 -20.75 -32.82 -1.28
C GLY A 184 -21.05 -31.62 -0.39
N ILE A 185 -20.08 -30.73 -0.18
CA ILE A 185 -20.23 -29.50 0.61
C ILE A 185 -19.71 -28.30 -0.18
N ARG A 186 -20.41 -27.16 -0.10
CA ARG A 186 -19.90 -25.89 -0.65
C ARG A 186 -18.82 -25.33 0.27
N PRO A 187 -17.71 -24.78 -0.28
CA PRO A 187 -16.74 -24.07 0.52
C PRO A 187 -17.38 -22.83 1.14
N LYS A 188 -17.02 -22.51 2.38
CA LYS A 188 -17.47 -21.29 3.08
C LYS A 188 -16.41 -20.19 3.08
N ALA A 189 -15.22 -20.51 2.60
CA ALA A 189 -14.07 -19.64 2.65
C ALA A 189 -13.35 -19.60 1.29
N MET A 190 -12.87 -18.40 0.96
CA MET A 190 -11.99 -18.13 -0.19
C MET A 190 -10.62 -17.70 0.32
N VAL A 191 -9.57 -18.38 -0.09
CA VAL A 191 -8.19 -17.97 0.16
C VAL A 191 -7.65 -17.34 -1.12
N TRP A 192 -7.11 -16.14 -1.06
CA TRP A 192 -6.67 -15.42 -2.25
C TRP A 192 -5.27 -15.86 -2.70
N PRO A 193 -5.10 -16.31 -3.96
CA PRO A 193 -3.78 -16.54 -4.55
C PRO A 193 -2.86 -15.34 -4.35
N TYR A 194 -1.60 -15.60 -3.98
CA TYR A 194 -0.60 -14.58 -3.64
C TYR A 194 -1.00 -13.64 -2.49
N GLY A 195 -2.13 -13.89 -1.81
CA GLY A 195 -2.71 -13.03 -0.79
C GLY A 195 -3.36 -11.74 -1.31
N GLU A 196 -3.47 -11.59 -2.62
CA GLU A 196 -3.91 -10.38 -3.31
C GLU A 196 -5.41 -10.42 -3.61
N TYR A 197 -6.14 -9.37 -3.21
CA TYR A 197 -7.58 -9.27 -3.41
C TYR A 197 -8.04 -7.82 -3.57
N ASN A 198 -9.28 -7.66 -4.04
CA ASN A 198 -9.98 -6.39 -4.05
C ASN A 198 -11.47 -6.58 -3.73
N GLN A 199 -12.19 -5.47 -3.55
CA GLN A 199 -13.59 -5.51 -3.12
C GLN A 199 -14.51 -6.19 -4.15
N ILE A 200 -14.18 -6.10 -5.44
CA ILE A 200 -14.92 -6.78 -6.50
C ILE A 200 -14.77 -8.30 -6.36
N ALA A 201 -13.55 -8.78 -6.12
CA ALA A 201 -13.31 -10.20 -5.89
C ALA A 201 -13.96 -10.70 -4.60
N VAL A 202 -13.90 -9.92 -3.51
CA VAL A 202 -14.59 -10.24 -2.25
C VAL A 202 -16.11 -10.34 -2.44
N GLN A 203 -16.71 -9.42 -3.20
CA GLN A 203 -18.14 -9.46 -3.50
C GLN A 203 -18.50 -10.70 -4.33
N ALA A 204 -17.73 -11.02 -5.36
CA ALA A 204 -17.94 -12.22 -6.16
C ALA A 204 -17.75 -13.52 -5.35
N ALA A 205 -16.83 -13.54 -4.37
CA ALA A 205 -16.66 -14.68 -3.45
C ALA A 205 -17.90 -14.86 -2.56
N ARG A 206 -18.46 -13.76 -2.03
CA ARG A 206 -19.69 -13.77 -1.25
C ARG A 206 -20.87 -14.32 -2.07
N GLU A 207 -21.02 -13.88 -3.32
CA GLU A 207 -22.06 -14.37 -4.25
C GLU A 207 -21.91 -15.87 -4.54
N ALA A 208 -20.67 -16.38 -4.58
CA ALA A 208 -20.37 -17.80 -4.71
C ALA A 208 -20.53 -18.62 -3.41
N GLY A 209 -21.03 -18.01 -2.34
CA GLY A 209 -21.30 -18.66 -1.05
C GLY A 209 -20.10 -18.70 -0.09
N MET A 210 -19.06 -17.91 -0.35
CA MET A 210 -17.82 -17.84 0.43
C MET A 210 -17.69 -16.47 1.12
N PRO A 211 -18.47 -16.20 2.20
CA PRO A 211 -18.47 -14.89 2.87
C PRO A 211 -17.20 -14.60 3.68
N VAL A 212 -16.40 -15.63 3.98
CA VAL A 212 -15.10 -15.48 4.63
C VAL A 212 -14.03 -15.50 3.56
N THR A 213 -13.16 -14.50 3.54
CA THR A 213 -11.99 -14.55 2.65
C THR A 213 -10.70 -14.28 3.41
N MET A 214 -9.57 -14.65 2.85
CA MET A 214 -8.26 -14.62 3.52
C MET A 214 -7.16 -14.12 2.59
N GLY A 215 -6.49 -13.03 2.95
CA GLY A 215 -5.31 -12.49 2.26
C GLY A 215 -4.00 -12.86 2.96
N LEU A 216 -2.90 -12.18 2.60
CA LEU A 216 -1.58 -12.30 3.25
C LEU A 216 -1.09 -10.97 3.81
N VAL A 217 -1.94 -10.34 4.62
CA VAL A 217 -1.58 -9.13 5.38
C VAL A 217 -1.31 -9.53 6.83
N ASP A 218 -0.24 -8.99 7.42
CA ASP A 218 0.06 -9.21 8.83
C ASP A 218 -0.90 -8.45 9.74
N GLY A 219 -1.30 -9.08 10.83
CA GLY A 219 -2.04 -8.43 11.91
C GLY A 219 -3.04 -9.33 12.61
N ILE A 220 -3.65 -8.77 13.66
CA ILE A 220 -4.72 -9.42 14.40
C ILE A 220 -6.04 -9.23 13.65
N ASN A 221 -6.83 -10.29 13.59
CA ASN A 221 -8.18 -10.27 13.06
C ASN A 221 -9.19 -9.85 14.13
N THR A 222 -10.24 -9.15 13.71
CA THR A 222 -11.41 -8.84 14.53
C THR A 222 -12.65 -9.34 13.82
N PHE A 223 -13.77 -9.51 14.53
CA PHE A 223 -15.04 -9.89 13.91
C PHE A 223 -15.71 -8.73 13.15
N ALA A 224 -15.14 -7.52 13.18
CA ALA A 224 -15.68 -6.38 12.45
C ALA A 224 -15.60 -6.59 10.93
N ASP A 225 -14.62 -7.36 10.47
CA ASP A 225 -14.46 -7.72 9.07
C ASP A 225 -13.92 -9.14 8.92
N ILE A 226 -14.83 -10.07 8.57
CA ILE A 226 -14.48 -11.45 8.19
C ILE A 226 -14.35 -11.61 6.67
N SER A 227 -14.65 -10.55 5.91
CA SER A 227 -14.61 -10.59 4.45
C SER A 227 -13.19 -10.51 3.91
N ALA A 228 -12.19 -10.20 4.75
CA ALA A 228 -10.77 -10.22 4.42
C ALA A 228 -9.88 -10.47 5.64
N LEU A 229 -9.84 -11.72 6.11
CA LEU A 229 -8.99 -12.12 7.22
C LEU A 229 -7.50 -12.03 6.86
N LYS A 230 -6.73 -11.48 7.80
CA LYS A 230 -5.27 -11.36 7.80
C LYS A 230 -4.62 -12.71 8.11
N ARG A 231 -3.53 -13.03 7.41
CA ARG A 231 -2.74 -14.25 7.66
C ARG A 231 -1.26 -13.92 7.66
N LEU A 232 -0.56 -14.46 8.66
CA LEU A 232 0.90 -14.52 8.67
C LEU A 232 1.33 -15.69 7.79
N ILE A 233 1.99 -15.38 6.67
CA ILE A 233 2.71 -16.38 5.86
C ILE A 233 3.94 -16.88 6.63
N ILE A 234 4.06 -18.21 6.72
CA ILE A 234 5.24 -18.91 7.21
C ILE A 234 6.04 -19.36 5.98
N ALA A 235 7.25 -18.84 5.86
CA ALA A 235 8.13 -18.99 4.71
C ALA A 235 9.59 -19.03 5.20
N GLN A 236 10.49 -19.59 4.38
CA GLN A 236 11.92 -19.75 4.66
C GLN A 236 12.23 -20.70 5.83
N ASP A 237 11.36 -21.68 6.08
CA ASP A 237 11.54 -22.71 7.11
C ASP A 237 11.98 -22.18 8.50
N PRO A 238 11.25 -21.23 9.10
CA PRO A 238 11.73 -20.57 10.29
C PRO A 238 11.86 -21.56 11.44
N ASP A 239 12.91 -21.43 12.24
CA ASP A 239 13.04 -22.20 13.47
C ASP A 239 11.99 -21.75 14.51
N VAL A 240 11.90 -22.47 15.63
CA VAL A 240 10.93 -22.15 16.69
C VAL A 240 11.08 -20.73 17.28
N ASN A 241 12.28 -20.16 17.28
CA ASN A 241 12.54 -18.82 17.81
C ASN A 241 12.10 -17.74 16.80
N GLU A 242 12.41 -17.95 15.52
CA GLU A 242 11.97 -17.09 14.43
C GLU A 242 10.45 -17.12 14.31
N PHE A 243 9.84 -18.30 14.36
CA PHE A 243 8.39 -18.47 14.41
C PHE A 243 7.76 -17.73 15.60
N ALA A 244 8.35 -17.83 16.79
CA ALA A 244 7.89 -17.10 17.96
C ALA A 244 7.89 -15.59 17.75
N VAL A 245 8.93 -15.04 17.10
CA VAL A 245 9.00 -13.62 16.75
C VAL A 245 7.93 -13.24 15.72
N ILE A 246 7.75 -14.06 14.68
CA ILE A 246 6.73 -13.85 13.65
C ILE A 246 5.33 -13.76 14.28
N VAL A 247 4.95 -14.74 15.10
CA VAL A 247 3.62 -14.81 15.72
C VAL A 247 3.41 -13.74 16.79
N SER A 248 4.42 -13.45 17.60
CA SER A 248 4.32 -12.49 18.70
C SER A 248 4.38 -11.03 18.27
N LYS A 249 5.19 -10.70 17.26
CA LYS A 249 5.42 -9.31 16.82
C LYS A 249 4.71 -8.95 15.52
N MET A 250 4.20 -9.93 14.76
CA MET A 250 3.47 -9.74 13.49
C MET A 250 4.20 -8.82 12.50
N ARG A 251 5.54 -8.80 12.55
CA ARG A 251 6.42 -7.92 11.77
C ARG A 251 6.03 -6.41 11.82
N ALA A 252 5.26 -5.98 12.83
CA ALA A 252 4.50 -4.72 12.84
C ALA A 252 5.31 -3.43 13.17
N GLN A 253 6.64 -3.50 13.20
CA GLN A 253 7.50 -2.38 13.66
C GLN A 253 8.77 -2.20 12.82
N ARG A 254 8.68 -2.37 11.50
CA ARG A 254 9.85 -2.18 10.62
C ARG A 254 10.07 -0.67 10.36
N PRO A 255 11.27 -0.12 10.65
CA PRO A 255 11.66 1.22 10.23
C PRO A 255 11.47 1.38 8.72
N LEU A 256 11.01 2.55 8.27
CA LEU A 256 10.97 2.86 6.84
C LEU A 256 12.29 3.51 6.45
N ARG A 257 12.85 3.04 5.34
CA ARG A 257 13.91 3.69 4.58
C ARG A 257 13.34 3.96 3.20
N VAL A 258 13.10 5.24 2.93
CA VAL A 258 12.40 5.70 1.73
C VAL A 258 13.39 6.38 0.79
N ALA A 259 13.34 6.04 -0.49
CA ALA A 259 13.91 6.85 -1.56
C ALA A 259 12.75 7.38 -2.43
N HIS A 260 12.79 8.66 -2.76
CA HIS A 260 11.88 9.24 -3.75
C HIS A 260 12.49 9.11 -5.14
N LEU A 261 11.69 8.62 -6.09
CA LEU A 261 12.09 8.41 -7.48
C LEU A 261 11.20 9.19 -8.43
N ASP A 262 11.83 10.06 -9.21
CA ASP A 262 11.19 10.79 -10.29
C ASP A 262 11.13 9.91 -11.53
N MET A 263 9.92 9.70 -12.02
CA MET A 263 9.68 9.02 -13.29
C MET A 263 10.17 9.85 -14.46
N ASP A 264 10.24 11.17 -14.33
CA ASP A 264 10.81 12.07 -15.33
C ASP A 264 12.33 11.85 -15.55
N TYR A 265 13.07 11.33 -14.57
CA TYR A 265 14.47 10.95 -14.76
C TYR A 265 14.62 9.60 -15.46
N LEU A 266 13.62 8.73 -15.33
CA LEU A 266 13.62 7.38 -15.88
C LEU A 266 13.16 7.39 -17.35
N TYR A 267 12.10 8.15 -17.65
CA TYR A 267 11.49 8.24 -18.97
C TYR A 267 12.48 8.70 -20.04
N ASP A 268 12.51 7.99 -21.17
CA ASP A 268 13.11 8.42 -22.41
C ASP A 268 12.10 8.24 -23.57
N LYS A 269 12.26 8.99 -24.65
CA LYS A 269 11.44 8.80 -25.87
C LYS A 269 11.73 7.45 -26.52
N ASP A 270 12.94 6.92 -26.34
CA ASP A 270 13.32 5.58 -26.75
C ASP A 270 12.93 4.55 -25.64
N PRO A 271 12.02 3.60 -25.93
CA PRO A 271 11.65 2.56 -24.98
C PRO A 271 12.83 1.69 -24.53
N GLU A 272 13.84 1.45 -25.39
CA GLU A 272 15.02 0.67 -24.99
C GLU A 272 15.87 1.44 -23.97
N GLN A 273 16.03 2.74 -24.16
CA GLN A 273 16.71 3.61 -23.19
C GLN A 273 15.93 3.71 -21.87
N THR A 274 14.59 3.74 -21.93
CA THR A 274 13.72 3.70 -20.74
C THR A 274 13.94 2.43 -19.93
N GLU A 275 14.02 1.26 -20.58
CA GLU A 275 14.28 -0.01 -19.91
C GLU A 275 15.72 -0.07 -19.35
N HIS A 276 16.71 0.49 -20.06
CA HIS A 276 18.07 0.61 -19.53
C HIS A 276 18.13 1.48 -18.27
N ASN A 277 17.44 2.63 -18.28
CA ASN A 277 17.32 3.52 -17.13
C ASN A 277 16.65 2.81 -15.95
N LEU A 278 15.59 2.04 -16.22
CA LEU A 278 14.90 1.23 -15.23
C LEU A 278 15.84 0.20 -14.60
N ASP A 279 16.60 -0.56 -15.39
CA ASP A 279 17.57 -1.55 -14.87
C ASP A 279 18.57 -0.92 -13.89
N LEU A 280 19.10 0.26 -14.22
CA LEU A 280 20.00 1.01 -13.33
C LEU A 280 19.33 1.37 -12.01
N ILE A 281 18.10 1.88 -12.05
CA ILE A 281 17.33 2.26 -10.87
C ILE A 281 17.02 1.04 -10.00
N ILE A 282 16.54 -0.05 -10.60
CA ILE A 282 16.19 -1.27 -9.86
C ILE A 282 17.41 -1.87 -9.18
N GLN A 283 18.54 -1.94 -9.89
CA GLN A 283 19.78 -2.46 -9.32
C GLN A 283 20.25 -1.57 -8.16
N ARG A 284 20.19 -0.23 -8.32
CA ARG A 284 20.54 0.72 -7.26
C ARG A 284 19.67 0.57 -6.02
N ILE A 285 18.34 0.51 -6.17
CA ILE A 285 17.41 0.39 -5.03
C ILE A 285 17.62 -0.94 -4.30
N LYS A 286 17.80 -2.03 -5.06
CA LYS A 286 18.12 -3.35 -4.51
C LYS A 286 19.41 -3.33 -3.71
N ASP A 287 20.48 -2.76 -4.27
CA ASP A 287 21.79 -2.68 -3.62
C ASP A 287 21.78 -1.77 -2.38
N MET A 288 20.89 -0.78 -2.34
CA MET A 288 20.74 0.13 -1.21
C MET A 288 20.12 -0.54 0.03
N ARG A 289 19.40 -1.65 -0.15
CA ARG A 289 18.71 -2.42 0.92
C ARG A 289 17.76 -1.55 1.74
N ILE A 290 16.95 -0.75 1.04
CA ILE A 290 15.83 0.00 1.62
C ILE A 290 14.55 -0.84 1.54
N ASN A 291 13.42 -0.33 2.04
CA ASN A 291 12.17 -1.10 2.05
C ASN A 291 10.94 -0.34 1.52
N ALA A 292 11.10 0.91 1.12
CA ALA A 292 10.03 1.70 0.53
C ALA A 292 10.58 2.67 -0.52
N VAL A 293 9.79 2.89 -1.56
CA VAL A 293 10.02 3.89 -2.59
C VAL A 293 8.76 4.73 -2.73
N TYR A 294 8.93 6.04 -2.76
CA TYR A 294 7.88 6.97 -3.16
C TYR A 294 8.11 7.26 -4.64
N LEU A 295 7.24 6.72 -5.48
CA LEU A 295 7.41 6.70 -6.94
C LEU A 295 6.44 7.70 -7.57
N GLN A 296 6.97 8.68 -8.29
CA GLN A 296 6.18 9.69 -9.01
C GLN A 296 5.22 9.00 -10.00
N ALA A 297 3.93 9.29 -9.93
CA ALA A 297 2.91 8.72 -10.82
C ALA A 297 2.44 9.68 -11.93
N TYR A 298 2.91 10.92 -11.88
CA TYR A 298 2.62 12.00 -12.82
C TYR A 298 3.89 12.47 -13.53
N ALA A 299 3.73 13.18 -14.63
CA ALA A 299 4.81 13.82 -15.37
C ALA A 299 4.80 15.33 -15.13
N ASP A 300 5.97 15.85 -14.78
CA ASP A 300 6.25 17.27 -14.53
C ASP A 300 7.66 17.59 -15.11
N PRO A 301 7.81 17.58 -16.45
CA PRO A 301 9.12 17.73 -17.08
C PRO A 301 9.72 19.14 -16.96
N ASP A 302 8.89 20.17 -16.73
CA ASP A 302 9.35 21.54 -16.55
C ASP A 302 9.61 21.90 -15.07
N GLY A 303 9.20 21.02 -14.14
CA GLY A 303 9.46 21.14 -12.72
C GLY A 303 8.68 22.26 -12.05
N ASP A 304 7.52 22.62 -12.62
CA ASP A 304 6.65 23.66 -12.08
C ASP A 304 5.76 23.15 -10.93
N GLY A 305 5.76 21.84 -10.69
CA GLY A 305 5.05 21.17 -9.61
C GLY A 305 3.65 20.68 -9.99
N ASN A 306 3.26 20.77 -11.26
CA ASN A 306 1.93 20.40 -11.72
C ASN A 306 1.95 19.15 -12.60
N ALA A 307 0.90 18.33 -12.49
CA ALA A 307 0.73 17.19 -13.38
C ALA A 307 0.18 17.62 -14.75
N ASP A 308 1.03 17.55 -15.77
CA ASP A 308 0.66 17.76 -17.19
C ASP A 308 0.13 16.49 -17.87
N ALA A 309 0.66 15.35 -17.44
CA ALA A 309 0.37 14.03 -17.96
C ALA A 309 0.62 12.99 -16.87
N LEU A 310 0.21 11.75 -17.12
CA LEU A 310 0.33 10.65 -16.17
C LEU A 310 1.14 9.48 -16.74
N TYR A 311 1.73 8.69 -15.86
CA TYR A 311 2.49 7.49 -16.23
C TYR A 311 1.63 6.21 -16.21
N PHE A 312 0.31 6.33 -16.23
CA PHE A 312 -0.63 5.21 -16.20
C PHE A 312 -1.91 5.51 -17.01
N PRO A 313 -2.59 4.48 -17.54
CA PRO A 313 -3.87 4.65 -18.23
C PRO A 313 -4.91 5.29 -17.32
N ASN A 314 -5.57 6.32 -17.82
CA ASN A 314 -6.59 7.05 -17.08
C ASN A 314 -7.55 7.74 -18.06
N ARG A 315 -8.71 8.21 -17.56
CA ARG A 315 -9.77 8.80 -18.39
C ARG A 315 -9.70 10.31 -18.58
N HIS A 316 -8.76 11.01 -17.95
CA HIS A 316 -8.79 12.47 -17.78
C HIS A 316 -7.61 13.22 -18.39
N LEU A 317 -6.38 12.77 -18.12
CA LEU A 317 -5.16 13.41 -18.57
C LEU A 317 -4.41 12.58 -19.62
N PRO A 318 -3.61 13.22 -20.49
CA PRO A 318 -2.72 12.51 -21.39
C PRO A 318 -1.83 11.50 -20.66
N VAL A 319 -1.62 10.35 -21.27
CA VAL A 319 -0.67 9.34 -20.77
C VAL A 319 0.66 9.59 -21.48
N ARG A 320 1.68 10.03 -20.73
CA ARG A 320 3.02 10.27 -21.30
C ARG A 320 3.64 8.96 -21.77
N GLN A 321 3.54 7.93 -20.93
CA GLN A 321 3.83 6.54 -21.24
C GLN A 321 3.17 5.67 -20.18
N ASP A 322 2.59 4.53 -20.55
CA ASP A 322 2.07 3.54 -19.59
C ASP A 322 3.26 2.83 -18.91
N LEU A 323 3.78 3.42 -17.84
CA LEU A 323 5.09 3.08 -17.29
C LEU A 323 5.06 2.83 -15.78
N PHE A 324 4.13 3.44 -15.04
CA PHE A 324 4.06 3.31 -13.59
C PHE A 324 3.90 1.84 -13.15
N ASN A 325 3.00 1.08 -13.78
CA ASN A 325 2.84 -0.36 -13.45
C ASN A 325 4.10 -1.16 -13.79
N ARG A 326 4.82 -0.78 -14.86
CA ARG A 326 6.10 -1.40 -15.25
C ARG A 326 7.14 -1.26 -14.15
N VAL A 327 7.37 -0.03 -13.70
CA VAL A 327 8.37 0.31 -12.70
C VAL A 327 7.99 -0.21 -11.32
N ALA A 328 6.73 -0.03 -10.90
CA ALA A 328 6.24 -0.51 -9.61
C ALA A 328 6.40 -2.03 -9.46
N TRP A 329 6.10 -2.79 -10.51
CA TRP A 329 6.29 -4.24 -10.50
C TRP A 329 7.75 -4.64 -10.32
N GLN A 330 8.68 -4.00 -11.04
CA GLN A 330 10.11 -4.30 -10.93
C GLN A 330 10.64 -3.97 -9.52
N LEU A 331 10.25 -2.82 -8.97
CA LEU A 331 10.59 -2.44 -7.60
C LEU A 331 10.09 -3.46 -6.57
N LYS A 332 8.84 -3.91 -6.70
CA LYS A 332 8.24 -4.89 -5.78
C LYS A 332 8.86 -6.28 -5.92
N ASN A 333 9.06 -6.78 -7.13
CA ASN A 333 9.43 -8.17 -7.37
C ASN A 333 10.95 -8.41 -7.41
N VAL A 334 11.72 -7.44 -7.92
CA VAL A 334 13.17 -7.54 -8.06
C VAL A 334 13.90 -6.84 -6.92
N ALA A 335 13.55 -5.59 -6.62
CA ALA A 335 14.17 -4.84 -5.52
C ALA A 335 13.57 -5.13 -4.14
N ARG A 336 12.41 -5.83 -4.08
CA ARG A 336 11.73 -6.27 -2.85
C ARG A 336 11.36 -5.11 -1.92
N VAL A 337 10.99 -3.96 -2.49
CA VAL A 337 10.55 -2.75 -1.75
C VAL A 337 9.04 -2.54 -1.87
N LYS A 338 8.46 -1.84 -0.89
CA LYS A 338 7.11 -1.30 -1.00
C LYS A 338 7.11 -0.10 -1.94
N VAL A 339 6.06 0.06 -2.74
CA VAL A 339 5.92 1.22 -3.65
C VAL A 339 4.73 2.05 -3.20
N TYR A 340 4.96 3.34 -2.95
CA TYR A 340 3.91 4.32 -2.72
C TYR A 340 3.78 5.17 -3.98
N ALA A 341 2.57 5.23 -4.56
CA ALA A 341 2.29 6.11 -5.68
C ALA A 341 2.25 7.55 -5.17
N TRP A 342 3.20 8.36 -5.61
CA TRP A 342 3.26 9.79 -5.34
C TRP A 342 2.46 10.54 -6.41
N LEU A 343 1.37 11.19 -5.98
CA LEU A 343 0.41 11.83 -6.86
C LEU A 343 -0.10 13.16 -6.26
N PRO A 344 -0.38 14.19 -7.08
CA PRO A 344 -0.93 15.45 -6.61
C PRO A 344 -2.32 15.29 -5.98
N ILE A 345 -2.65 16.16 -5.03
CA ILE A 345 -4.01 16.25 -4.46
C ILE A 345 -4.87 17.20 -5.32
N MET A 346 -4.28 18.27 -5.83
CA MET A 346 -4.94 19.45 -6.38
C MET A 346 -4.25 20.01 -7.64
N ALA A 347 -2.93 19.85 -7.80
CA ALA A 347 -2.11 20.45 -8.85
C ALA A 347 -2.15 19.67 -10.16
N TYR A 348 -3.21 19.89 -10.94
CA TYR A 348 -3.43 19.27 -12.24
C TYR A 348 -3.61 20.35 -13.30
N GLN A 349 -2.97 20.17 -14.46
CA GLN A 349 -3.11 21.06 -15.62
C GLN A 349 -3.62 20.28 -16.84
N GLY A 350 -4.29 20.98 -17.76
CA GLY A 350 -4.88 20.39 -18.96
C GLY A 350 -6.14 21.13 -19.40
N ASP A 351 -7.00 20.44 -20.14
CA ASP A 351 -8.32 20.95 -20.56
C ASP A 351 -9.33 20.87 -19.39
N ILE A 352 -9.13 21.72 -18.38
CA ILE A 352 -9.94 21.79 -17.16
C ILE A 352 -10.59 23.18 -17.07
N PRO A 353 -11.89 23.28 -16.73
CA PRO A 353 -12.58 24.56 -16.57
C PRO A 353 -11.89 25.49 -15.56
N GLU A 354 -11.66 26.75 -15.95
CA GLU A 354 -10.95 27.74 -15.14
C GLU A 354 -11.66 28.07 -13.80
N ASP A 355 -12.98 27.90 -13.73
CA ASP A 355 -13.77 28.12 -12.51
C ASP A 355 -13.66 26.98 -11.48
N TRP A 356 -12.96 25.89 -11.81
CA TRP A 356 -12.66 24.81 -10.87
C TRP A 356 -11.45 25.10 -9.99
N TYR A 357 -10.57 26.01 -10.42
CA TYR A 357 -9.33 26.31 -9.71
C TYR A 357 -9.53 27.20 -8.49
N VAL A 358 -8.60 27.10 -7.55
CA VAL A 358 -8.53 27.94 -6.35
C VAL A 358 -8.45 29.42 -6.74
N GLN A 359 -9.24 30.25 -6.05
CA GLN A 359 -9.19 31.70 -6.19
C GLN A 359 -8.53 32.34 -4.98
N GLU A 360 -7.75 33.38 -5.25
CA GLU A 360 -7.03 34.19 -4.27
C GLU A 360 -7.67 35.57 -4.18
N TRP A 361 -7.79 36.10 -2.96
CA TRP A 361 -8.19 37.47 -2.75
C TRP A 361 -7.01 38.42 -2.96
N ARG A 362 -7.04 39.19 -4.06
CA ARG A 362 -5.99 40.17 -4.39
C ARG A 362 -6.62 41.42 -4.99
N ASP A 363 -6.06 42.59 -4.66
CA ASP A 363 -6.55 43.89 -5.16
C ASP A 363 -8.05 44.14 -4.90
N GLY A 364 -8.57 43.64 -3.77
CA GLY A 364 -9.95 43.85 -3.34
C GLY A 364 -11.00 43.01 -4.07
N LYS A 365 -10.59 41.95 -4.79
CA LYS A 365 -11.49 41.02 -5.48
C LYS A 365 -10.89 39.60 -5.53
N ALA A 366 -11.74 38.61 -5.79
CA ALA A 366 -11.28 37.25 -6.12
C ALA A 366 -10.63 37.24 -7.51
N GLN A 367 -9.51 36.54 -7.63
CA GLN A 367 -8.74 36.34 -8.87
C GLN A 367 -8.18 34.91 -8.90
N ALA A 368 -7.65 34.48 -10.05
CA ALA A 368 -6.88 33.25 -10.10
C ALA A 368 -5.69 33.31 -9.12
N SER A 369 -5.45 32.19 -8.44
CA SER A 369 -4.31 32.02 -7.53
C SER A 369 -2.99 32.34 -8.23
N SER A 370 -2.10 33.03 -7.53
CA SER A 370 -0.71 33.30 -7.97
C SER A 370 0.31 32.27 -7.48
N HIS A 371 -0.14 31.19 -6.83
CA HIS A 371 0.72 30.12 -6.36
C HIS A 371 1.34 29.33 -7.53
N ILE A 372 2.51 28.73 -7.33
CA ILE A 372 3.22 27.93 -8.36
C ILE A 372 2.40 26.71 -8.80
N TYR A 373 1.79 26.01 -7.83
CA TYR A 373 0.81 24.96 -8.09
C TYR A 373 -0.52 25.54 -8.60
N LYS A 374 -0.92 25.15 -9.81
CA LYS A 374 -2.24 25.37 -10.41
C LYS A 374 -3.25 24.41 -9.77
N ARG A 375 -3.72 24.79 -8.58
CA ARG A 375 -4.52 23.94 -7.69
C ARG A 375 -6.02 23.99 -8.02
N LEU A 376 -6.62 22.82 -8.22
CA LEU A 376 -8.06 22.62 -8.21
C LEU A 376 -8.65 22.85 -6.82
N SER A 377 -9.81 23.51 -6.73
CA SER A 377 -10.47 23.75 -5.45
C SER A 377 -11.05 22.46 -4.88
N PRO A 378 -10.76 22.09 -3.61
CA PRO A 378 -11.36 20.92 -2.99
C PRO A 378 -12.83 21.15 -2.59
N ALA A 379 -13.30 22.40 -2.66
CA ALA A 379 -14.70 22.75 -2.48
C ALA A 379 -15.53 22.52 -3.75
N ASN A 380 -14.88 22.39 -4.92
CA ASN A 380 -15.56 22.11 -6.18
C ASN A 380 -15.82 20.58 -6.32
N PRO A 381 -17.09 20.13 -6.40
CA PRO A 381 -17.41 18.71 -6.45
C PRO A 381 -16.99 18.04 -7.76
N GLU A 382 -17.06 18.73 -8.90
CA GLU A 382 -16.60 18.21 -10.18
C GLU A 382 -15.07 18.04 -10.20
N ALA A 383 -14.33 18.99 -9.64
CA ALA A 383 -12.89 18.89 -9.48
C ALA A 383 -12.49 17.72 -8.56
N ARG A 384 -13.20 17.53 -7.44
CA ARG A 384 -12.99 16.35 -6.58
C ARG A 384 -13.26 15.04 -7.31
N GLN A 385 -14.31 14.98 -8.14
CA GLN A 385 -14.62 13.80 -8.93
C GLN A 385 -13.54 13.51 -9.98
N PHE A 386 -13.06 14.55 -10.68
CA PHE A 386 -11.96 14.45 -11.65
C PHE A 386 -10.72 13.81 -11.02
N VAL A 387 -10.27 14.32 -9.88
CA VAL A 387 -9.12 13.75 -9.17
C VAL A 387 -9.43 12.35 -8.63
N ALA A 388 -10.62 12.11 -8.07
CA ALA A 388 -11.00 10.79 -7.57
C ALA A 388 -11.01 9.71 -8.67
N ASP A 389 -11.37 10.07 -9.90
CA ASP A 389 -11.29 9.20 -11.05
C ASP A 389 -9.85 8.88 -11.45
N ILE A 390 -8.93 9.85 -11.38
CA ILE A 390 -7.49 9.61 -11.62
C ILE A 390 -6.93 8.61 -10.60
N TYR A 391 -7.23 8.80 -9.31
CA TYR A 391 -6.81 7.88 -8.25
C TYR A 391 -7.44 6.48 -8.42
N GLU A 392 -8.71 6.42 -8.85
CA GLU A 392 -9.36 5.15 -9.21
C GLU A 392 -8.62 4.46 -10.37
N ASP A 393 -8.34 5.17 -11.45
CA ASP A 393 -7.70 4.60 -12.65
C ASP A 393 -6.28 4.10 -12.33
N LEU A 394 -5.51 4.84 -11.53
CA LEU A 394 -4.24 4.37 -10.98
C LEU A 394 -4.41 3.02 -10.26
N ALA A 395 -5.39 2.91 -9.37
CA ALA A 395 -5.63 1.70 -8.59
C ALA A 395 -6.11 0.52 -9.45
N LYS A 396 -6.82 0.81 -10.54
CA LYS A 396 -7.31 -0.17 -11.53
C LYS A 396 -6.20 -0.77 -12.37
N HIS A 397 -5.24 0.05 -12.80
CA HIS A 397 -4.21 -0.34 -13.77
C HIS A 397 -2.86 -0.69 -13.13
N CYS A 398 -2.63 -0.33 -11.85
CA CYS A 398 -1.33 -0.50 -11.22
C CYS A 398 -1.40 -1.24 -9.88
N ASN A 399 -0.37 -2.03 -9.56
CA ASN A 399 -0.21 -2.67 -8.24
C ASN A 399 0.87 -1.95 -7.41
N PHE A 400 0.47 -1.39 -6.27
CA PHE A 400 1.32 -0.63 -5.35
C PHE A 400 0.82 -0.81 -3.90
N ASP A 401 1.64 -0.41 -2.92
CA ASP A 401 1.45 -0.68 -1.49
C ASP A 401 0.98 0.55 -0.68
N GLY A 402 1.02 1.73 -1.28
CA GLY A 402 0.58 2.96 -0.64
C GLY A 402 0.40 4.15 -1.56
N ILE A 403 -0.06 5.25 -1.00
CA ILE A 403 -0.20 6.55 -1.65
C ILE A 403 0.65 7.54 -0.87
N LEU A 404 1.45 8.34 -1.57
CA LEU A 404 1.99 9.59 -1.07
C LEU A 404 1.20 10.74 -1.67
N PHE A 405 0.43 11.41 -0.84
CA PHE A 405 -0.22 12.67 -1.20
C PHE A 405 0.81 13.79 -1.19
N HIS A 406 0.96 14.46 -2.33
CA HIS A 406 1.91 15.55 -2.54
C HIS A 406 1.63 16.77 -1.61
N ASP A 407 2.59 17.68 -1.50
CA ASP A 407 2.55 18.89 -0.66
C ASP A 407 1.72 20.03 -1.27
N ASP A 408 1.18 19.83 -2.48
CA ASP A 408 0.28 20.75 -3.18
C ASP A 408 -1.06 20.99 -2.48
N GLY A 409 -1.42 20.12 -1.52
CA GLY A 409 -2.51 20.32 -0.56
C GLY A 409 -2.21 21.42 0.46
N ILE A 410 -2.02 22.64 -0.03
CA ILE A 410 -1.73 23.87 0.71
C ILE A 410 -2.75 24.93 0.28
N LEU A 411 -3.22 25.78 1.18
CA LEU A 411 -4.01 26.97 0.87
C LEU A 411 -3.53 28.14 1.73
N SER A 412 -3.21 29.27 1.11
CA SER A 412 -2.76 30.47 1.84
C SER A 412 -3.89 31.06 2.68
N ASP A 413 -3.57 32.04 3.53
CA ASP A 413 -4.60 32.78 4.25
C ASP A 413 -5.45 33.63 3.31
N PHE A 414 -5.06 33.87 2.05
CA PHE A 414 -5.88 34.62 1.07
C PHE A 414 -6.73 33.71 0.15
N GLU A 415 -6.70 32.40 0.39
CA GLU A 415 -7.32 31.35 -0.43
C GLU A 415 -8.10 30.37 0.46
N ASP A 416 -9.07 29.63 -0.04
CA ASP A 416 -9.73 29.73 -1.35
C ASP A 416 -10.97 30.62 -1.23
N VAL A 417 -11.04 31.69 -2.03
CA VAL A 417 -12.18 32.62 -2.07
C VAL A 417 -13.13 32.37 -3.25
N SER A 418 -13.03 31.20 -3.89
CA SER A 418 -14.00 30.77 -4.90
C SER A 418 -15.42 30.72 -4.31
N PRO A 419 -16.48 30.91 -5.13
CA PRO A 419 -17.85 30.91 -4.63
C PRO A 419 -18.23 29.62 -3.86
N LEU A 420 -17.75 28.47 -4.31
CA LEU A 420 -18.01 27.18 -3.65
C LEU A 420 -17.26 27.07 -2.31
N ALA A 421 -16.01 27.52 -2.24
CA ALA A 421 -15.25 27.54 -0.98
C ALA A 421 -15.83 28.49 0.06
N LEU A 422 -16.31 29.67 -0.35
CA LEU A 422 -17.01 30.59 0.54
C LEU A 422 -18.36 30.02 1.01
N THR A 423 -19.07 29.30 0.14
CA THR A 423 -20.30 28.59 0.53
C THR A 423 -20.00 27.54 1.59
N TYR A 424 -18.99 26.69 1.38
CA TYR A 424 -18.52 25.71 2.37
C TYR A 424 -18.15 26.37 3.71
N THR A 425 -17.38 27.45 3.65
CA THR A 425 -16.95 28.25 4.83
C THR A 425 -18.13 28.73 5.66
N LYS A 426 -19.23 29.14 5.00
CA LYS A 426 -20.46 29.58 5.67
C LYS A 426 -21.26 28.42 6.24
N GLU A 427 -21.54 27.41 5.42
CA GLU A 427 -22.52 26.37 5.71
C GLU A 427 -21.99 25.32 6.68
N VAL A 428 -20.73 24.89 6.48
CA VAL A 428 -20.06 23.93 7.36
C VAL A 428 -19.39 24.66 8.51
N GLY A 429 -18.80 25.81 8.21
CA GLY A 429 -17.95 26.51 9.15
C GLY A 429 -18.63 27.52 10.07
N GLY A 430 -19.82 28.00 9.70
CA GLY A 430 -20.49 29.10 10.41
C GLY A 430 -19.71 30.42 10.39
N LEU A 431 -18.73 30.56 9.49
CA LEU A 431 -17.86 31.73 9.39
C LEU A 431 -18.45 32.78 8.42
N PRO A 432 -18.09 34.07 8.57
CA PRO A 432 -18.48 35.09 7.60
C PRO A 432 -17.87 34.77 6.23
N VAL A 433 -18.54 35.19 5.14
CA VAL A 433 -18.01 35.05 3.77
C VAL A 433 -17.41 36.34 3.21
N ASP A 434 -17.61 37.46 3.92
CA ASP A 434 -16.93 38.71 3.60
C ASP A 434 -15.45 38.59 3.98
N PHE A 435 -14.56 38.77 3.00
CA PHE A 435 -13.13 38.58 3.18
C PHE A 435 -12.55 39.45 4.31
N ASN A 436 -12.98 40.71 4.42
CA ASN A 436 -12.48 41.61 5.46
C ASN A 436 -12.88 41.14 6.86
N LYS A 437 -14.08 40.57 7.02
CA LYS A 437 -14.52 39.95 8.28
C LYS A 437 -13.78 38.65 8.57
N LEU A 438 -13.51 37.81 7.57
CA LEU A 438 -12.68 36.61 7.71
C LEU A 438 -11.26 36.97 8.18
N HIS A 439 -10.69 38.04 7.62
CA HIS A 439 -9.32 38.49 7.92
C HIS A 439 -9.20 39.41 9.15
N ALA A 440 -10.31 39.82 9.76
CA ALA A 440 -10.33 40.84 10.80
C ALA A 440 -9.49 40.47 12.03
N THR A 441 -9.42 39.17 12.38
CA THR A 441 -8.67 38.70 13.56
C THR A 441 -7.93 37.40 13.27
N SER A 442 -6.85 37.14 14.01
CA SER A 442 -6.13 35.84 13.94
C SER A 442 -7.03 34.67 14.32
N THR A 443 -7.95 34.85 15.28
CA THR A 443 -8.90 33.80 15.67
C THR A 443 -9.79 33.38 14.50
N THR A 444 -10.31 34.35 13.73
CA THR A 444 -11.17 34.07 12.57
C THR A 444 -10.36 33.45 11.42
N ARG A 445 -9.15 33.95 11.13
CA ARG A 445 -8.27 33.34 10.12
C ARG A 445 -7.87 31.92 10.48
N MET A 446 -7.52 31.66 11.74
CA MET A 446 -7.18 30.32 12.20
C MET A 446 -8.38 29.37 12.11
N ALA A 447 -9.58 29.81 12.50
CA ALA A 447 -10.78 28.99 12.35
C ALA A 447 -11.07 28.64 10.89
N TRP A 448 -10.86 29.59 9.97
CA TRP A 448 -11.00 29.34 8.54
C TRP A 448 -9.91 28.42 8.01
N ALA A 449 -8.66 28.59 8.45
CA ALA A 449 -7.55 27.71 8.09
C ALA A 449 -7.78 26.27 8.53
N GLN A 450 -8.26 26.06 9.76
CA GLN A 450 -8.59 24.72 10.27
C GLN A 450 -9.69 24.03 9.45
N GLN A 451 -10.67 24.80 8.95
CA GLN A 451 -11.68 24.26 8.03
C GLN A 451 -11.09 23.86 6.68
N LYS A 452 -10.17 24.67 6.14
CA LYS A 452 -9.44 24.33 4.91
C LYS A 452 -8.58 23.07 5.09
N THR A 453 -7.84 22.99 6.20
CA THR A 453 -7.03 21.82 6.57
C THR A 453 -7.90 20.57 6.59
N GLU A 454 -9.03 20.62 7.29
CA GLU A 454 -9.93 19.47 7.43
C GLU A 454 -10.61 19.10 6.10
N LEU A 455 -11.02 20.07 5.28
CA LEU A 455 -11.59 19.81 3.96
C LEU A 455 -10.61 19.03 3.07
N ILE A 456 -9.33 19.43 3.04
CA ILE A 456 -8.30 18.73 2.26
C ILE A 456 -8.04 17.33 2.84
N ASN A 457 -7.99 17.19 4.17
CA ASN A 457 -7.79 15.89 4.81
C ASN A 457 -8.93 14.91 4.47
N GLN A 458 -10.17 15.34 4.63
CA GLN A 458 -11.35 14.54 4.29
C GLN A 458 -11.39 14.18 2.80
N PHE A 459 -10.93 15.10 1.94
CA PHE A 459 -10.80 14.79 0.52
C PHE A 459 -9.75 13.70 0.28
N THR A 460 -8.57 13.78 0.89
CA THR A 460 -7.57 12.70 0.78
C THR A 460 -8.01 11.37 1.39
N ASP A 461 -8.84 11.38 2.44
CA ASP A 461 -9.47 10.16 2.97
C ASP A 461 -10.41 9.53 1.92
N GLN A 462 -11.22 10.35 1.25
CA GLN A 462 -12.09 9.90 0.15
C GLN A 462 -11.28 9.31 -1.01
N LEU A 463 -10.16 9.94 -1.39
CA LEU A 463 -9.25 9.41 -2.41
C LEU A 463 -8.64 8.07 -1.98
N ALA A 464 -8.18 7.95 -0.73
CA ALA A 464 -7.64 6.71 -0.20
C ALA A 464 -8.69 5.59 -0.18
N ASP A 465 -9.93 5.89 0.22
CA ASP A 465 -11.03 4.93 0.24
C ASP A 465 -11.41 4.47 -1.18
N ARG A 466 -11.39 5.38 -2.16
CA ARG A 466 -11.56 5.06 -3.58
C ARG A 466 -10.51 4.07 -4.06
N VAL A 467 -9.25 4.26 -3.69
CA VAL A 467 -8.15 3.34 -4.02
C VAL A 467 -8.29 2.00 -3.30
N ARG A 468 -8.72 1.99 -2.03
CA ARG A 468 -8.92 0.78 -1.22
C ARG A 468 -9.97 -0.18 -1.78
N ILE A 469 -10.85 0.27 -2.67
CA ILE A 469 -11.75 -0.62 -3.42
C ILE A 469 -10.94 -1.63 -4.24
N TYR A 470 -9.85 -1.18 -4.89
CA TYR A 470 -9.01 -1.99 -5.77
C TYR A 470 -7.73 -2.49 -5.08
N ARG A 471 -7.26 -1.75 -4.06
CA ARG A 471 -6.04 -2.06 -3.29
C ARG A 471 -6.30 -1.92 -1.79
N PRO A 472 -7.03 -2.85 -1.15
CA PRO A 472 -7.48 -2.72 0.25
C PRO A 472 -6.35 -2.55 1.28
N GLY A 473 -5.17 -3.08 0.98
CA GLY A 473 -4.01 -3.06 1.87
C GLY A 473 -3.19 -1.77 1.87
N ILE A 474 -3.53 -0.78 1.04
CA ILE A 474 -2.69 0.42 0.90
C ILE A 474 -2.53 1.21 2.18
N LYS A 475 -1.35 1.80 2.33
CA LYS A 475 -1.01 2.79 3.36
C LYS A 475 -1.01 4.20 2.81
N THR A 476 -1.36 5.17 3.63
CA THR A 476 -1.34 6.59 3.23
C THR A 476 -0.16 7.32 3.87
N ALA A 477 0.51 8.15 3.08
CA ALA A 477 1.48 9.12 3.52
C ALA A 477 1.09 10.49 2.93
N ARG A 478 1.40 11.58 3.63
CA ARG A 478 1.22 12.94 3.08
C ARG A 478 2.42 13.80 3.41
N ASN A 479 2.92 14.53 2.41
CA ASN A 479 3.96 15.53 2.62
C ASN A 479 3.44 16.69 3.47
N ILE A 480 4.26 17.15 4.41
CA ILE A 480 3.98 18.33 5.22
C ILE A 480 5.24 19.21 5.26
N TYR A 481 5.04 20.51 5.08
CA TYR A 481 6.08 21.50 5.32
C TYR A 481 6.49 21.50 6.80
N ALA A 482 7.75 21.85 7.09
CA ALA A 482 8.22 21.82 8.47
C ALA A 482 7.70 22.99 9.32
N LEU A 483 7.35 24.13 8.69
CA LEU A 483 6.88 25.31 9.41
C LEU A 483 5.57 25.11 10.19
N PRO A 484 4.49 24.51 9.62
CA PRO A 484 3.28 24.14 10.38
C PRO A 484 3.52 23.32 11.65
N LEU A 485 4.60 22.54 11.69
CA LEU A 485 4.99 21.82 12.90
C LEU A 485 5.74 22.74 13.89
N LEU A 486 6.77 23.44 13.41
CA LEU A 486 7.65 24.25 14.27
C LEU A 486 6.95 25.50 14.83
N LYS A 487 5.98 26.03 14.08
CA LYS A 487 5.22 27.23 14.38
C LYS A 487 3.75 26.98 14.06
N PRO A 488 2.97 26.31 14.94
CA PRO A 488 1.60 25.89 14.63
C PRO A 488 0.65 26.99 14.17
N TYR A 489 0.91 28.25 14.51
CA TYR A 489 0.13 29.38 14.01
C TYR A 489 0.26 29.61 12.49
N SER A 490 1.26 29.02 11.83
CA SER A 490 1.40 29.06 10.37
C SER A 490 0.37 28.22 9.64
N GLU A 491 -0.42 27.40 10.34
CA GLU A 491 -1.61 26.77 9.76
C GLU A 491 -2.50 27.82 9.05
N GLU A 492 -2.55 29.07 9.55
CA GLU A 492 -3.27 30.19 8.91
C GLU A 492 -3.02 30.30 7.39
N TRP A 493 -1.77 30.12 6.95
CA TRP A 493 -1.37 30.29 5.55
C TRP A 493 -0.77 29.05 4.90
N TYR A 494 -0.87 27.89 5.56
CA TYR A 494 -0.56 26.59 4.95
C TYR A 494 -1.79 25.71 4.80
N ALA A 495 -2.83 25.88 5.64
CA ALA A 495 -3.91 24.91 5.77
C ALA A 495 -3.39 23.47 5.99
N GLN A 496 -2.33 23.36 6.80
CA GLN A 496 -1.71 22.09 7.20
C GLN A 496 -1.55 22.08 8.72
N SER A 497 -1.85 20.93 9.33
CA SER A 497 -1.76 20.75 10.77
C SER A 497 -1.16 19.38 11.08
N PHE A 498 0.04 19.36 11.67
CA PHE A 498 0.72 18.11 11.99
C PHE A 498 -0.12 17.20 12.89
N LYS A 499 -0.81 17.79 13.88
CA LYS A 499 -1.72 17.05 14.75
C LYS A 499 -2.87 16.42 13.97
N SER A 500 -3.46 17.15 13.02
CA SER A 500 -4.53 16.62 12.19
C SER A 500 -3.99 15.51 11.26
N PHE A 501 -2.84 15.71 10.63
CA PHE A 501 -2.23 14.72 9.75
C PHE A 501 -1.95 13.38 10.47
N LEU A 502 -1.52 13.42 11.73
CA LEU A 502 -1.36 12.21 12.55
C LEU A 502 -2.67 11.44 12.77
N ALA A 503 -3.84 12.06 12.62
CA ALA A 503 -5.14 11.39 12.71
C ALA A 503 -5.58 10.76 11.38
N HIS A 504 -5.27 11.40 10.24
CA HIS A 504 -5.77 10.98 8.92
C HIS A 504 -4.84 9.99 8.18
N TYR A 505 -3.52 10.10 8.33
CA TYR A 505 -2.57 9.33 7.52
C TYR A 505 -1.90 8.21 8.30
N ASP A 506 -1.55 7.09 7.65
CA ASP A 506 -0.68 6.09 8.28
C ASP A 506 0.71 6.68 8.59
N TYR A 507 1.22 7.54 7.68
CA TYR A 507 2.48 8.25 7.83
C TYR A 507 2.36 9.74 7.51
N VAL A 508 3.17 10.55 8.19
CA VAL A 508 3.36 11.97 7.89
C VAL A 508 4.79 12.14 7.38
N ALA A 509 4.93 12.50 6.11
CA ALA A 509 6.22 12.70 5.46
C ALA A 509 6.64 14.16 5.65
N ILE A 510 7.47 14.43 6.66
CA ILE A 510 7.92 15.80 6.92
C ILE A 510 9.13 16.13 6.08
N GLU A 511 9.06 17.27 5.40
CA GLU A 511 10.16 17.83 4.63
C GLU A 511 11.24 18.37 5.58
N ALA A 512 12.07 17.46 6.09
CA ALA A 512 13.14 17.73 7.03
C ALA A 512 14.38 18.30 6.30
N MET A 513 14.15 19.38 5.55
CA MET A 513 15.06 19.94 4.55
C MET A 513 15.60 21.30 5.00
N PRO A 514 16.64 21.35 5.86
CA PRO A 514 17.09 22.59 6.49
C PRO A 514 17.65 23.64 5.52
N PHE A 515 18.11 23.26 4.32
CA PHE A 515 18.58 24.24 3.33
C PHE A 515 17.44 24.82 2.51
N MET A 516 16.38 24.04 2.27
CA MET A 516 15.12 24.53 1.72
C MET A 516 14.46 25.55 2.67
N GLU A 517 14.51 25.27 3.97
CA GLU A 517 13.99 26.13 5.05
C GLU A 517 14.96 27.27 5.43
N GLU A 518 16.07 27.43 4.71
CA GLU A 518 17.11 28.45 4.95
C GLU A 518 17.58 28.53 6.42
N ALA A 519 17.66 27.37 7.08
CA ALA A 519 18.01 27.27 8.49
C ALA A 519 19.45 27.74 8.73
N LYS A 520 19.60 28.79 9.54
CA LYS A 520 20.92 29.34 9.93
C LYS A 520 21.85 28.30 10.56
N ASN A 521 21.29 27.34 11.30
CA ASN A 521 22.01 26.21 11.86
C ASN A 521 21.25 24.91 11.58
N PRO A 522 21.57 24.20 10.47
CA PRO A 522 20.86 23.00 10.05
C PRO A 522 20.77 21.91 11.13
N THR A 523 21.85 21.67 11.88
CA THR A 523 21.89 20.64 12.95
C THR A 523 20.94 20.99 14.09
N GLN A 524 20.95 22.26 14.54
CA GLN A 524 20.07 22.71 15.61
C GLN A 524 18.60 22.70 15.17
N TRP A 525 18.33 23.15 13.95
CA TRP A 525 16.99 23.16 13.37
C TRP A 525 16.42 21.73 13.28
N LEU A 526 17.19 20.78 12.74
CA LEU A 526 16.75 19.39 12.62
C LEU A 526 16.55 18.72 13.99
N THR A 527 17.41 19.05 14.97
CA THR A 527 17.23 18.60 16.36
C THR A 527 15.94 19.13 16.96
N GLN A 528 15.61 20.40 16.72
CA GLN A 528 14.36 20.99 17.19
C GLN A 528 13.15 20.34 16.52
N LEU A 529 13.22 20.08 15.22
CA LEU A 529 12.17 19.40 14.47
C LEU A 529 11.82 18.05 15.09
N VAL A 530 12.83 17.20 15.31
CA VAL A 530 12.63 15.88 15.92
C VAL A 530 12.06 15.99 17.34
N LYS A 531 12.54 16.95 18.14
CA LYS A 531 11.99 17.20 19.49
C LYS A 531 10.52 17.61 19.45
N THR A 532 10.12 18.46 18.50
CA THR A 532 8.72 18.88 18.36
C THR A 532 7.84 17.71 17.92
N VAL A 533 8.29 16.86 16.99
CA VAL A 533 7.58 15.62 16.62
C VAL A 533 7.43 14.69 17.83
N ALA A 534 8.48 14.52 18.62
CA ALA A 534 8.48 13.64 19.79
C ALA A 534 7.53 14.07 20.92
N GLN A 535 7.08 15.33 20.92
CA GLN A 535 6.08 15.83 21.87
C GLN A 535 4.65 15.37 21.53
N GLN A 536 4.40 14.93 20.29
CA GLN A 536 3.08 14.47 19.87
C GLN A 536 2.93 12.96 20.10
N PRO A 537 1.77 12.50 20.60
CA PRO A 537 1.46 11.07 20.68
C PRO A 537 1.61 10.40 19.31
N GLU A 538 2.27 9.24 19.26
CA GLU A 538 2.61 8.52 18.03
C GLU A 538 3.49 9.29 17.02
N GLY A 539 3.96 10.51 17.34
CA GLY A 539 4.68 11.39 16.42
C GLY A 539 5.88 10.71 15.77
N LEU A 540 6.86 10.23 16.55
CA LEU A 540 8.04 9.54 16.01
C LEU A 540 7.73 8.20 15.33
N LYS A 541 6.60 7.57 15.66
CA LYS A 541 6.17 6.28 15.11
C LYS A 541 5.48 6.43 13.75
N LYS A 542 4.86 7.58 13.49
CA LYS A 542 4.15 7.85 12.22
C LYS A 542 4.88 8.83 11.32
N THR A 543 5.96 9.48 11.76
CA THR A 543 6.65 10.50 10.95
C THR A 543 7.83 9.93 10.19
N VAL A 544 7.84 10.11 8.86
CA VAL A 544 9.00 9.90 7.99
C VAL A 544 9.73 11.23 7.84
N PHE A 545 10.98 11.29 8.27
CA PHE A 545 11.80 12.51 8.12
C PHE A 545 12.53 12.48 6.77
N GLU A 546 12.16 13.38 5.88
CA GLU A 546 12.67 13.42 4.51
C GLU A 546 13.80 14.43 4.37
N LEU A 547 15.02 13.91 4.19
CA LEU A 547 16.20 14.74 3.96
C LEU A 547 16.29 15.17 2.49
N GLN A 548 16.79 16.36 2.23
CA GLN A 548 17.09 16.77 0.87
C GLN A 548 18.46 16.25 0.40
N ALA A 549 18.53 15.73 -0.81
CA ALA A 549 19.78 15.34 -1.49
C ALA A 549 20.29 16.44 -2.45
N MET A 550 19.45 17.42 -2.77
CA MET A 550 19.75 18.61 -3.57
C MET A 550 19.33 19.89 -2.81
N ASN A 551 20.03 20.99 -3.04
CA ASN A 551 19.63 22.31 -2.57
C ASN A 551 18.77 22.98 -3.65
N TRP A 552 17.45 22.96 -3.47
CA TRP A 552 16.47 23.48 -4.43
C TRP A 552 16.65 24.96 -4.81
N LYS A 553 17.27 25.77 -3.96
CA LYS A 553 17.51 27.20 -4.26
C LYS A 553 18.72 27.41 -5.18
N THR A 554 19.74 26.57 -5.04
CA THR A 554 21.01 26.70 -5.79
C THR A 554 21.17 25.65 -6.89
N GLN A 555 20.30 24.63 -6.88
CA GLN A 555 20.37 23.43 -7.73
C GLN A 555 21.67 22.62 -7.54
N GLU A 556 22.40 22.86 -6.43
CA GLU A 556 23.61 22.13 -6.10
C GLU A 556 23.32 20.85 -5.30
N LYS A 557 24.13 19.81 -5.51
CA LYS A 557 24.07 18.57 -4.71
C LYS A 557 24.42 18.87 -3.26
N ILE A 558 23.68 18.28 -2.31
CA ILE A 558 24.09 18.31 -0.91
C ILE A 558 25.38 17.49 -0.75
N PRO A 559 26.47 18.07 -0.18
CA PRO A 559 27.71 17.33 0.02
C PRO A 559 27.48 16.09 0.89
N MET A 560 28.02 14.94 0.49
CA MET A 560 27.77 13.67 1.21
C MET A 560 28.14 13.72 2.69
N LYS A 561 29.19 14.45 3.08
CA LYS A 561 29.55 14.64 4.49
C LYS A 561 28.42 15.30 5.28
N VAL A 562 27.73 16.27 4.68
CA VAL A 562 26.58 16.96 5.28
C VAL A 562 25.39 16.02 5.36
N PHE A 563 25.03 15.37 4.25
CA PHE A 563 23.92 14.40 4.19
C PHE A 563 24.07 13.28 5.24
N ILE A 564 25.24 12.65 5.31
CA ILE A 564 25.53 11.59 6.30
C ILE A 564 25.43 12.14 7.72
N SER A 565 25.93 13.36 7.98
CA SER A 565 25.84 13.95 9.32
C SER A 565 24.39 14.19 9.78
N GLN A 566 23.49 14.56 8.86
CA GLN A 566 22.07 14.73 9.14
C GLN A 566 21.40 13.37 9.37
N LEU A 567 21.72 12.36 8.55
CA LEU A 567 21.22 11.00 8.70
C LEU A 567 21.61 10.38 10.06
N GLU A 568 22.89 10.48 10.44
CA GLU A 568 23.36 9.97 11.74
C GLU A 568 22.78 10.77 12.92
N LEU A 569 22.50 12.06 12.74
CA LEU A 569 21.79 12.85 13.74
C LEU A 569 20.37 12.32 13.98
N LEU A 570 19.60 12.05 12.91
CA LEU A 570 18.24 11.52 13.02
C LEU A 570 18.24 10.18 13.79
N LYS A 571 19.15 9.26 13.45
CA LYS A 571 19.30 7.99 14.17
C LYS A 571 19.64 8.19 15.64
N LYS A 572 20.58 9.10 15.95
CA LYS A 572 20.96 9.43 17.34
C LYS A 572 19.78 9.98 18.15
N LEU A 573 18.83 10.63 17.49
CA LEU A 573 17.60 11.14 18.08
C LEU A 573 16.45 10.11 18.09
N ASN A 574 16.75 8.83 17.85
CA ASN A 574 15.80 7.71 17.82
C ASN A 574 14.69 7.84 16.76
N VAL A 575 14.96 8.54 15.66
CA VAL A 575 14.04 8.60 14.52
C VAL A 575 13.96 7.22 13.87
N GLN A 576 12.74 6.69 13.75
CA GLN A 576 12.49 5.38 13.19
C GLN A 576 12.42 5.41 11.68
N HIS A 577 11.64 6.32 11.09
CA HIS A 577 11.41 6.38 9.64
C HIS A 577 12.16 7.56 9.02
N ILE A 578 12.94 7.28 7.98
CA ILE A 578 13.78 8.27 7.31
C ILE A 578 13.63 8.08 5.80
N GLY A 579 13.42 9.19 5.10
CA GLY A 579 13.39 9.27 3.65
C GLY A 579 14.40 10.28 3.12
N TYR A 580 14.56 10.34 1.80
CA TYR A 580 15.24 11.45 1.14
C TYR A 580 14.74 11.67 -0.29
N TYR A 581 14.94 12.89 -0.79
CA TYR A 581 14.58 13.30 -2.14
C TYR A 581 15.59 14.31 -2.73
N PRO A 582 15.98 14.20 -4.03
CA PRO A 582 15.74 13.09 -4.95
C PRO A 582 16.78 11.98 -4.83
N ASP A 583 16.43 10.76 -5.26
CA ASP A 583 17.41 9.74 -5.63
C ASP A 583 17.69 9.81 -7.14
N ASN A 584 18.96 9.93 -7.51
CA ASN A 584 19.38 10.02 -8.91
C ASN A 584 20.52 9.04 -9.19
N VAL A 585 20.18 7.94 -9.87
CA VAL A 585 21.15 6.89 -10.24
C VAL A 585 22.22 7.38 -11.22
N PHE A 586 21.84 8.24 -12.17
CA PHE A 586 22.72 8.69 -13.26
C PHE A 586 23.89 9.54 -12.77
N THR A 587 23.72 10.18 -11.61
CA THR A 587 24.74 11.03 -11.01
C THR A 587 25.28 10.52 -9.68
N ASP A 588 24.90 9.29 -9.31
CA ASP A 588 25.16 8.62 -8.03
C ASP A 588 24.99 9.57 -6.83
N GLN A 589 23.83 10.24 -6.77
CA GLN A 589 23.50 11.22 -5.74
C GLN A 589 22.17 10.87 -5.06
N PRO A 590 22.17 10.66 -3.73
CA PRO A 590 23.32 10.51 -2.85
C PRO A 590 24.17 9.28 -3.21
N ARG A 591 25.45 9.25 -2.83
CA ARG A 591 26.36 8.16 -3.24
C ARG A 591 25.93 6.80 -2.68
N LEU A 592 25.72 5.79 -3.55
CA LEU A 592 25.22 4.47 -3.17
C LEU A 592 26.07 3.79 -2.09
N SER A 593 27.40 3.85 -2.22
CA SER A 593 28.33 3.22 -1.27
C SER A 593 28.20 3.78 0.15
N ASP A 594 27.75 5.03 0.28
CA ASP A 594 27.52 5.68 1.58
C ASP A 594 26.13 5.30 2.12
N LEU A 595 25.10 5.26 1.25
CA LEU A 595 23.76 4.79 1.61
C LEU A 595 23.76 3.34 2.10
N GLN A 596 24.56 2.46 1.48
CA GLN A 596 24.72 1.07 1.93
C GLN A 596 25.31 0.92 3.33
N LYS A 597 26.05 1.92 3.81
CA LYS A 597 26.67 1.91 5.14
C LYS A 597 25.80 2.62 6.17
N HIS A 598 25.18 3.72 5.77
CA HIS A 598 24.54 4.66 6.67
C HIS A 598 23.01 4.65 6.58
N PHE A 599 22.39 4.17 5.50
CA PHE A 599 20.93 4.25 5.32
C PHE A 599 20.24 2.89 5.36
N SER A 600 20.87 1.87 4.77
CA SER A 600 20.33 0.52 4.59
C SER A 600 19.73 -0.11 5.85
N LEU A 601 18.75 -0.98 5.66
CA LEU A 601 18.24 -1.88 6.69
C LEU A 601 19.06 -3.19 6.74
N PRO A 602 19.14 -3.85 7.92
CA PRO A 602 19.65 -5.20 7.99
C PRO A 602 18.73 -6.14 7.20
N PHE A 603 19.32 -7.18 6.60
CA PHE A 603 18.54 -8.26 5.98
C PHE A 603 17.72 -8.98 7.05
N MET A 604 16.44 -9.21 6.77
CA MET A 604 15.56 -10.06 7.59
C MET A 604 14.72 -10.92 6.66
N PRO A 605 14.54 -12.22 6.98
CA PRO A 605 13.70 -13.15 6.23
C PRO A 605 12.25 -12.65 6.02
#